data_AF-A0A822IGB4-F1
#
_entry.id   AF-A0A822IGB4-F1
#
_cell.length_a   1.000
_cell.length_b   1.000
_cell.length_c   1.000
_cell.angle_alpha   90.00
_cell.angle_beta   90.00
_cell.angle_gamma   90.00
#
_symmetry.space_group_name_H-M   'P 1'
#
loop_
_entity.id
_entity.type
_entity.pdbx_description
1 polymer ?
#
loop_
_entity_poly.entity_id
_entity_poly.type
_entity_poly.pdbx_seq_one_letter_code
_entity_poly.pdbx_strand_id
1 'polypeptide(L)'
;MVFDVKTQAMINLTVQVLLIMSVSGAVFLVKKRNPGKHCVVMRVAVLLQIIAIASVMLPSMLGYIENEQRSIFFNMEMLVHHTLGLIVIAIWIYINLVFAEVMRIRVRLETAMRLALASWILALIIGLHMYLLIWM
;
A
#
# COMPACT_ATOMS: atom_id res chain seq x y z
N MET A 1 19.29 -5.05 -15.01
CA MET A 1 19.58 -3.60 -14.81
C MET A 1 19.48 -3.35 -13.33
N VAL A 2 20.60 -3.10 -12.66
CA VAL A 2 20.60 -2.66 -11.25
C VAL A 2 20.09 -1.23 -11.29
N PHE A 3 18.79 -1.03 -11.05
CA PHE A 3 18.26 0.32 -10.90
C PHE A 3 18.91 0.92 -9.66
N ASP A 4 19.39 2.15 -9.80
CA ASP A 4 19.87 2.95 -8.68
C ASP A 4 18.82 2.98 -7.56
N VAL A 5 19.24 2.68 -6.33
CA VAL A 5 18.36 2.51 -5.17
C VAL A 5 17.53 3.77 -4.88
N LYS A 6 18.10 4.96 -5.14
CA LYS A 6 17.37 6.24 -5.01
C LYS A 6 16.28 6.38 -6.07
N THR A 7 16.56 5.96 -7.30
CA THR A 7 15.58 5.93 -8.38
C THR A 7 14.42 4.99 -8.04
N GLN A 8 14.70 3.81 -7.48
CA GLN A 8 13.63 2.90 -7.02
C GLN A 8 12.79 3.50 -5.89
N ALA A 9 13.42 4.18 -4.92
CA ALA A 9 12.71 4.87 -3.85
C ALA A 9 11.78 5.97 -4.38
N MET A 10 12.22 6.77 -5.37
CA MET A 10 11.38 7.78 -6.03
C MET A 10 10.19 7.16 -6.76
N ILE A 11 10.41 6.08 -7.52
CA ILE A 11 9.33 5.38 -8.23
C ILE A 11 8.32 4.84 -7.21
N ASN A 12 8.80 4.24 -6.12
CA ASN A 12 7.93 3.69 -5.09
C ASN A 12 7.03 4.77 -4.46
N LEU A 13 7.62 5.91 -4.05
CA LEU A 13 6.87 7.02 -3.49
C LEU A 13 5.84 7.58 -4.48
N THR A 14 6.23 7.72 -5.75
CA THR A 14 5.33 8.19 -6.82
C THR A 14 4.12 7.27 -6.98
N VAL A 15 4.35 5.95 -7.05
CA VAL A 15 3.27 4.97 -7.14
C VAL A 15 2.38 5.01 -5.90
N GLN A 16 2.95 5.15 -4.71
CA GLN A 16 2.18 5.20 -3.46
C GLN A 16 1.30 6.46 -3.37
N VAL A 17 1.80 7.62 -3.82
CA VAL A 17 1.02 8.86 -3.91
C VAL A 17 -0.14 8.70 -4.90
N LEU A 18 0.10 8.14 -6.08
CA LEU A 18 -0.95 7.86 -7.07
C LEU A 18 -2.03 6.91 -6.53
N LEU A 19 -1.62 5.86 -5.82
CA LEU A 19 -2.55 4.93 -5.17
C LEU A 19 -3.43 5.62 -4.13
N ILE A 20 -2.85 6.44 -3.24
CA ILE A 20 -3.63 7.15 -2.23
C ILE A 20 -4.57 8.20 -2.83
N MET A 21 -4.15 8.89 -3.89
CA MET A 21 -5.06 9.81 -4.60
C MET A 21 -6.25 9.05 -5.20
N SER A 22 -5.99 7.87 -5.80
CA SER A 22 -7.04 7.02 -6.38
C SER A 22 -8.03 6.53 -5.33
N VAL A 23 -7.52 6.07 -4.18
CA VAL A 23 -8.34 5.57 -3.07
C VAL A 23 -9.12 6.70 -2.41
N SER A 24 -8.52 7.88 -2.23
CA SER A 24 -9.21 9.07 -1.71
C SER A 24 -10.35 9.49 -2.65
N GLY A 25 -10.13 9.43 -3.96
CA GLY A 25 -11.18 9.60 -4.96
C GLY A 25 -12.30 8.55 -4.84
N ALA A 26 -11.95 7.30 -4.54
CA ALA A 26 -12.92 6.22 -4.32
C ALA A 26 -13.80 6.45 -3.09
N VAL A 27 -13.28 7.08 -2.03
CA VAL A 27 -14.06 7.49 -0.84
C VAL A 27 -15.10 8.55 -1.24
N PHE A 28 -14.74 9.51 -2.09
CA PHE A 28 -15.67 10.52 -2.58
C PHE A 28 -16.81 9.95 -3.44
N LEU A 29 -16.55 8.87 -4.19
CA LEU A 29 -17.56 8.17 -5.00
C LEU A 29 -18.66 7.50 -4.15
N VAL A 30 -18.31 7.01 -2.95
CA VAL A 30 -19.29 6.47 -2.00
C VAL A 30 -20.24 7.57 -1.53
N LYS A 31 -19.73 8.78 -1.28
CA LYS A 31 -20.54 9.95 -0.91
C LYS A 31 -21.54 10.34 -2.01
N LYS A 32 -21.20 10.08 -3.27
CA LYS A 32 -22.10 10.25 -4.44
C LYS A 32 -23.04 9.06 -4.68
N ARG A 33 -23.19 8.12 -3.74
CA ARG A 33 -24.05 6.93 -3.82
C ARG A 33 -23.81 6.05 -5.07
N ASN A 34 -22.58 5.98 -5.56
CA ASN A 34 -22.21 5.16 -6.73
C ASN A 34 -21.30 3.98 -6.32
N PRO A 35 -21.84 2.95 -5.62
CA PRO A 35 -21.04 1.85 -5.07
C PRO A 35 -20.38 1.00 -6.16
N GLY A 36 -20.98 0.86 -7.34
CA GLY A 36 -20.39 0.10 -8.44
C GLY A 36 -19.05 0.68 -8.92
N LYS A 37 -18.96 2.00 -9.08
CA LYS A 37 -17.72 2.68 -9.46
C LYS A 37 -16.67 2.61 -8.36
N HIS A 38 -17.09 2.68 -7.09
CA HIS A 38 -16.20 2.47 -5.95
C HIS A 38 -15.53 1.09 -6.02
N CYS A 39 -16.31 0.01 -6.19
CA CYS A 39 -15.77 -1.35 -6.25
C CYS A 39 -14.76 -1.54 -7.41
N VAL A 40 -15.04 -0.97 -8.59
CA VAL A 40 -14.12 -1.04 -9.73
C VAL A 40 -12.81 -0.32 -9.42
N VAL A 41 -12.87 0.91 -8.91
CA VAL A 41 -11.67 1.68 -8.54
C VAL A 41 -10.85 0.94 -7.48
N MET A 42 -11.51 0.38 -6.46
CA MET A 42 -10.84 -0.38 -5.40
C MET A 42 -10.16 -1.63 -5.93
N ARG A 43 -10.82 -2.39 -6.82
CA ARG A 43 -10.22 -3.59 -7.43
C ARG A 43 -8.97 -3.24 -8.24
N VAL A 44 -9.04 -2.16 -9.04
CA VAL A 44 -7.88 -1.69 -9.82
C VAL A 44 -6.77 -1.20 -8.90
N ALA A 45 -7.08 -0.41 -7.87
CA ALA A 45 -6.09 0.12 -6.94
C ALA A 45 -5.32 -0.98 -6.19
N VAL A 46 -6.02 -2.03 -5.71
CA VAL A 46 -5.35 -3.13 -5.02
C VAL A 46 -4.50 -3.97 -5.98
N LEU A 47 -4.96 -4.20 -7.21
CA LEU A 47 -4.14 -4.88 -8.23
C LEU A 47 -2.85 -4.09 -8.53
N LEU A 48 -2.96 -2.78 -8.70
CA LEU A 48 -1.82 -1.89 -8.89
C LEU A 48 -0.87 -1.93 -7.68
N GLN A 49 -1.40 -1.99 -6.45
CA GLN A 49 -0.59 -2.16 -5.26
C GLN A 49 0.18 -3.48 -5.24
N ILE A 50 -0.46 -4.59 -5.61
CA ILE A 50 0.22 -5.91 -5.67
C ILE A 50 1.37 -5.85 -6.68
N ILE A 51 1.12 -5.28 -7.86
CA ILE A 51 2.15 -5.10 -8.89
C ILE A 51 3.27 -4.21 -8.36
N ALA A 52 2.94 -3.09 -7.70
CA ALA A 52 3.93 -2.17 -7.13
C ALA A 52 4.79 -2.83 -6.05
N ILE A 53 4.17 -3.65 -5.19
CA ILE A 53 4.88 -4.41 -4.16
C ILE A 53 5.88 -5.37 -4.80
N ALA A 54 5.45 -6.15 -5.80
CA ALA A 54 6.28 -7.16 -6.43
C ALA A 54 7.39 -6.57 -7.31
N SER A 55 7.10 -5.48 -8.05
CA SER A 55 8.02 -4.93 -9.06
C SER A 55 8.88 -3.77 -8.58
N VAL A 56 8.48 -3.05 -7.54
CA VAL A 56 9.18 -1.86 -7.06
C VAL A 56 9.57 -1.97 -5.59
N MET A 57 8.61 -2.22 -4.69
CA MET A 57 8.91 -2.21 -3.24
C MET A 57 9.85 -3.34 -2.83
N LEU A 58 9.58 -4.57 -3.28
CA LEU A 58 10.37 -5.73 -2.90
C LEU A 58 11.81 -5.66 -3.45
N PRO A 59 12.05 -5.35 -4.74
CA PRO A 59 13.41 -5.13 -5.24
C PRO A 59 14.13 -3.98 -4.55
N SER A 60 13.42 -2.90 -4.21
CA SER A 60 14.01 -1.76 -3.49
C SER A 60 14.44 -2.14 -2.08
N MET A 61 13.60 -2.88 -1.34
CA MET A 61 13.94 -3.36 0.00
C MET A 61 15.18 -4.25 -0.02
N LEU A 62 15.24 -5.22 -0.95
CA LEU A 62 16.40 -6.09 -1.10
C LEU A 62 17.65 -5.31 -1.49
N GLY A 63 17.51 -4.35 -2.42
CA GLY A 63 18.60 -3.46 -2.82
C GLY A 63 19.20 -2.69 -1.65
N TYR A 64 18.37 -2.14 -0.76
CA TYR A 64 18.84 -1.47 0.46
C TYR A 64 19.48 -2.44 1.46
N ILE A 65 18.88 -3.61 1.71
CA ILE A 65 19.45 -4.60 2.66
C ILE A 65 20.82 -5.10 2.19
N GLU A 66 20.99 -5.37 0.90
CA GLU A 66 22.21 -5.96 0.34
C GLU A 66 23.32 -4.93 0.11
N ASN A 67 22.99 -3.71 -0.30
CA ASN A 67 23.98 -2.75 -0.79
C ASN A 67 24.17 -1.51 0.09
N GLU A 68 23.18 -1.14 0.90
CA GLU A 68 23.24 0.05 1.77
C GLU A 68 22.85 -0.33 3.20
N GLN A 69 23.83 -0.78 3.98
CA GLN A 69 23.61 -1.12 5.39
C GLN A 69 23.36 0.14 6.23
N ARG A 70 22.10 0.59 6.23
CA ARG A 70 21.60 1.71 7.02
C ARG A 70 21.37 1.31 8.47
N SER A 71 21.01 2.30 9.30
CA SER A 71 20.73 2.09 10.72
C SER A 71 19.63 1.04 10.93
N ILE A 72 19.70 0.34 12.07
CA ILE A 72 18.69 -0.66 12.47
C ILE A 72 17.28 -0.06 12.45
N PHE A 73 17.13 1.21 12.83
CA PHE A 73 15.84 1.89 12.82
C PHE A 73 15.27 2.04 11.40
N PHE A 74 16.11 2.38 10.43
CA PHE A 74 15.67 2.48 9.02
C PHE A 74 15.20 1.12 8.48
N ASN A 75 15.93 0.05 8.79
CA ASN A 75 15.56 -1.29 8.35
C ASN A 75 14.23 -1.76 8.99
N MET A 76 14.00 -1.42 10.26
CA MET A 76 12.73 -1.70 10.93
C MET A 76 11.57 -0.89 10.33
N GLU A 77 11.76 0.39 10.04
CA GLU A 77 10.76 1.20 9.33
C GLU A 77 10.41 0.62 7.96
N MET A 78 11.42 0.22 7.20
CA MET A 78 11.24 -0.40 5.89
C MET A 78 10.46 -1.72 5.97
N LEU A 79 10.76 -2.56 6.97
CA LEU A 79 10.03 -3.81 7.19
C LEU A 79 8.58 -3.57 7.61
N VAL A 80 8.34 -2.60 8.51
CA VAL A 80 6.99 -2.18 8.91
C VAL A 80 6.21 -1.66 7.70
N HIS A 81 6.82 -0.80 6.88
CA HIS A 81 6.21 -0.26 5.68
C HIS A 81 5.80 -1.36 4.69
N HIS A 82 6.69 -2.32 4.43
CA HIS A 82 6.38 -3.44 3.55
C HIS A 82 5.26 -4.32 4.11
N THR A 83 5.30 -4.60 5.42
CA THR A 83 4.29 -5.38 6.13
C THR A 83 2.91 -4.71 6.07
N LEU A 84 2.83 -3.38 6.20
CA LEU A 84 1.59 -2.63 6.03
C LEU A 84 1.00 -2.81 4.63
N GLY A 85 1.84 -2.83 3.59
CA GLY A 85 1.43 -3.14 2.23
C GLY A 85 0.76 -4.52 2.11
N LEU A 86 1.34 -5.53 2.75
CA LEU A 86 0.79 -6.89 2.79
C LEU A 86 -0.50 -6.98 3.63
N ILE A 87 -0.58 -6.25 4.75
CA ILE A 87 -1.79 -6.18 5.58
C ILE A 87 -2.97 -5.64 4.77
N VAL A 88 -2.76 -4.61 3.95
CA VAL A 88 -3.82 -4.07 3.08
C VAL A 88 -4.32 -5.15 2.10
N ILE A 89 -3.42 -5.93 1.51
CA ILE A 89 -3.80 -7.06 0.63
C ILE A 89 -4.61 -8.09 1.41
N ALA A 90 -4.19 -8.47 2.61
CA ALA A 90 -4.91 -9.43 3.44
C ALA A 90 -6.32 -8.95 3.80
N ILE A 91 -6.47 -7.67 4.17
CA ILE A 91 -7.77 -7.06 4.44
C ILE A 91 -8.64 -7.07 3.18
N TRP A 92 -8.07 -6.77 2.01
CA TRP A 92 -8.81 -6.82 0.75
C TRP A 92 -9.29 -8.22 0.39
N ILE A 93 -8.46 -9.24 0.59
CA ILE A 93 -8.85 -10.65 0.42
C ILE A 93 -10.02 -10.98 1.35
N TYR A 94 -9.94 -10.59 2.62
CA TYR A 94 -11.02 -10.77 3.59
C TYR A 94 -12.33 -10.11 3.11
N ILE A 95 -12.28 -8.85 2.67
CA ILE A 95 -13.45 -8.13 2.16
C ILE A 95 -14.07 -8.86 0.97
N ASN A 96 -13.26 -9.35 0.01
CA ASN A 96 -13.78 -10.08 -1.14
C ASN A 96 -14.39 -11.43 -0.76
N LEU A 97 -13.79 -12.19 0.14
CA LEU A 97 -14.31 -13.48 0.59
C LEU A 97 -15.66 -13.32 1.31
N VAL A 98 -15.79 -12.25 2.11
CA VAL A 98 -17.05 -11.92 2.77
C VAL A 98 -18.09 -11.45 1.75
N PHE A 99 -17.71 -10.61 0.79
CA PHE A 99 -18.62 -10.09 -0.24
C PHE A 99 -19.10 -11.20 -1.20
N ALA A 100 -18.26 -12.21 -1.46
CA ALA A 100 -18.60 -13.39 -2.26
C ALA A 100 -19.35 -14.48 -1.45
N GLU A 101 -19.73 -14.19 -0.20
CA GLU A 101 -20.44 -15.11 0.71
C GLU A 101 -19.68 -16.42 1.03
N VAL A 102 -18.39 -16.49 0.71
CA VAL A 102 -17.51 -17.63 1.03
C VAL A 102 -17.20 -17.68 2.52
N MET A 103 -17.13 -16.52 3.18
CA MET A 103 -16.84 -16.38 4.61
C MET A 103 -17.92 -15.57 5.32
N ARG A 104 -18.27 -15.99 6.54
CA ARG A 104 -19.25 -15.24 7.36
C ARG A 104 -18.63 -13.95 7.91
N ILE A 105 -19.43 -12.88 7.92
CA ILE A 105 -19.07 -11.60 8.55
C ILE A 105 -18.75 -11.84 10.03
N ARG A 106 -17.50 -11.58 10.40
CA ARG A 106 -17.06 -11.52 11.81
C ARG A 106 -16.86 -10.07 12.28
N VAL A 107 -16.51 -9.19 11.34
CA VAL A 107 -16.31 -7.75 11.57
C VAL A 107 -17.12 -7.00 10.52
N ARG A 108 -17.70 -5.84 10.88
CA ARG A 108 -18.41 -4.98 9.93
C ARG A 108 -17.50 -4.62 8.75
N LEU A 109 -17.98 -4.80 7.52
CA LEU A 109 -17.21 -4.52 6.30
C LEU A 109 -16.68 -3.09 6.25
N GLU A 110 -17.47 -2.13 6.74
CA GLU A 110 -17.05 -0.74 6.87
C GLU A 110 -15.79 -0.57 7.74
N THR A 111 -15.71 -1.31 8.86
CA THR A 111 -14.52 -1.29 9.72
C THR A 111 -13.31 -1.86 9.01
N ALA A 112 -13.47 -2.97 8.27
CA ALA A 112 -12.38 -3.54 7.48
C ALA A 112 -11.88 -2.56 6.40
N MET A 113 -12.79 -1.89 5.69
CA MET A 113 -12.45 -0.88 4.69
C MET A 113 -11.73 0.32 5.31
N ARG A 114 -12.18 0.81 6.48
CA ARG A 114 -11.52 1.89 7.21
C ARG A 114 -10.12 1.50 7.69
N LEU A 115 -9.94 0.26 8.14
CA LEU A 115 -8.62 -0.26 8.51
C LEU A 115 -7.67 -0.32 7.31
N ALA A 116 -8.12 -0.80 6.16
CA ALA A 116 -7.31 -0.79 4.94
C ALA A 116 -6.86 0.63 4.56
N LEU A 117 -7.78 1.61 4.62
CA LEU A 117 -7.46 3.01 4.37
C LEU A 117 -6.43 3.56 5.37
N ALA A 118 -6.62 3.28 6.67
CA ALA A 118 -5.68 3.70 7.70
C ALA A 118 -4.29 3.09 7.49
N SER A 119 -4.21 1.80 7.14
CA SER A 119 -2.95 1.12 6.80
C SER A 119 -2.27 1.74 5.59
N TRP A 120 -3.01 2.13 4.55
CA TRP A 120 -2.45 2.86 3.41
C TRP A 120 -1.87 4.21 3.80
N ILE A 121 -2.62 5.01 4.58
CA ILE A 121 -2.16 6.33 5.04
C ILE A 121 -0.89 6.18 5.88
N LEU A 122 -0.87 5.24 6.82
CA LEU A 122 0.30 4.97 7.65
C LEU A 122 1.49 4.52 6.81
N ALA A 123 1.27 3.65 5.82
CA ALA A 123 2.33 3.24 4.90
C ALA A 123 2.91 4.45 4.15
N LEU A 124 2.09 5.37 3.65
CA LEU A 124 2.58 6.59 2.99
C LEU A 124 3.38 7.49 3.92
N ILE A 125 2.94 7.69 5.16
CA ILE A 125 3.68 8.50 6.14
C ILE A 125 5.08 7.91 6.35
N ILE A 126 5.18 6.60 6.55
CA ILE A 126 6.47 5.91 6.71
C ILE A 126 7.29 5.98 5.40
N GLY A 127 6.65 5.81 4.24
CA GLY A 127 7.31 5.91 2.94
C GLY A 127 7.92 7.30 2.70
N LEU A 128 7.18 8.35 3.06
CA LEU A 128 7.65 9.74 2.99
C LEU A 128 8.79 9.99 3.97
N HIS A 129 8.68 9.49 5.21
CA HIS A 129 9.75 9.60 6.21
C HIS A 129 11.04 8.94 5.71
N MET A 130 10.98 7.71 5.21
CA MET A 130 12.13 7.01 4.64
C MET A 130 12.71 7.76 3.43
N TYR A 131 11.87 8.31 2.55
CA TYR A 131 12.32 9.12 1.43
C TYR A 131 13.13 10.34 1.87
N LEU A 132 12.65 11.07 2.89
CA LEU A 132 13.37 12.20 3.48
C LEU A 132 14.71 11.75 4.07
N LEU A 133 14.76 10.62 4.78
CA LEU A 133 16.01 10.07 5.32
C LEU A 133 17.01 9.61 4.24
N ILE A 134 16.54 9.25 3.04
CA ILE A 134 17.41 8.87 1.92
C ILE A 134 18.06 10.11 1.29
N TRP A 135 17.34 11.23 1.26
CA TRP A 135 17.72 12.43 0.52
C TRP A 135 18.41 13.52 1.33
N MET A 136 18.18 13.55 2.65
CA MET A 136 18.94 14.38 3.60
C MET A 136 20.21 13.66 4.03
#